data_AF-A0A1M4M706-F1
#
_entry.id   AF-A0A1M4M706-F1
#
_cell.length_a   1.000
_cell.length_b   1.000
_cell.length_c   1.000
_cell.angle_alpha   90.00
_cell.angle_beta   90.00
_cell.angle_gamma   90.00
#
_symmetry.space_group_name_H-M   'P 1'
#
loop_
_entity.id
_entity.type
_entity.pdbx_description
1 polymer ?
#
loop_
_entity_poly.entity_id
_entity_poly.type
_entity_poly.pdbx_seq_one_letter_code
_entity_poly.pdbx_strand_id
1 'polypeptide(L)'
;MDMSALSEVGNILSASYINSLSALTGLNLKLSIPSICVDMAAAILSVPAVQFGHIGEHVIFIETQFVENNKQITGDLFLIPEVGSFEKILKSLGVIG
;
A
#
# COMPACT_ATOMS: atom_id res chain seq x y z
N MET A 1 -6.09 -7.13 22.84
CA MET A 1 -5.39 -5.83 22.91
C MET A 1 -4.42 -5.68 21.74
N ASP A 2 -3.72 -6.76 21.39
CA ASP A 2 -2.72 -6.77 20.30
C ASP A 2 -3.30 -6.48 18.90
N MET A 3 -4.48 -7.03 18.56
CA MET A 3 -5.12 -6.74 17.26
C MET A 3 -5.53 -5.27 17.09
N SER A 4 -5.95 -4.61 18.17
CA SER A 4 -6.28 -3.18 18.11
C SER A 4 -5.02 -2.34 17.93
N ALA A 5 -3.92 -2.70 18.60
CA ALA A 5 -2.63 -2.04 18.41
C ALA A 5 -2.12 -2.23 16.97
N LEU A 6 -2.24 -3.44 16.41
CA LEU A 6 -1.89 -3.72 15.02
C LEU A 6 -2.76 -2.90 14.05
N SER A 7 -4.05 -2.70 14.38
CA SER A 7 -4.96 -1.86 13.59
C SER A 7 -4.49 -0.42 13.54
N GLU A 8 -4.09 0.11 14.68
CA GLU A 8 -3.65 1.49 14.80
C GLU A 8 -2.33 1.70 14.06
N VAL A 9 -1.39 0.76 14.19
CA VAL A 9 -0.14 0.79 13.41
C VAL A 9 -0.44 0.71 11.91
N GLY A 10 -1.34 -0.19 11.48
CA GLY A 10 -1.77 -0.28 10.08
C GLY A 10 -2.41 1.00 9.56
N ASN A 11 -3.23 1.66 10.38
CA ASN A 11 -3.86 2.94 10.06
C ASN A 11 -2.82 4.06 9.92
N ILE A 12 -1.87 4.18 10.87
CA ILE A 12 -0.79 5.16 10.83
C ILE A 12 0.09 4.98 9.59
N LEU A 13 0.51 3.74 9.30
CA LEU A 13 1.34 3.44 8.13
C LEU A 13 0.60 3.74 6.83
N SER A 14 -0.63 3.24 6.68
CA SER A 14 -1.44 3.46 5.47
C SER A 14 -1.69 4.95 5.22
N ALA A 15 -2.05 5.71 6.26
CA ALA A 15 -2.23 7.15 6.17
C ALA A 15 -0.93 7.87 5.77
N SER A 16 0.21 7.46 6.34
CA SER A 16 1.52 8.05 6.02
C SER A 16 1.89 7.84 4.54
N TYR A 17 1.68 6.63 4.00
CA TYR A 17 1.90 6.35 2.58
C TYR A 17 0.97 7.15 1.67
N ILE A 18 -0.33 7.14 1.94
CA ILE A 18 -1.31 7.83 1.09
C ILE A 18 -1.11 9.35 1.14
N ASN A 19 -0.81 9.92 2.30
CA ASN A 19 -0.51 11.34 2.42
C ASN A 19 0.75 11.73 1.64
N SER A 20 1.80 10.90 1.72
CA SER A 20 3.04 11.13 0.97
C SER A 20 2.80 11.03 -0.54
N LEU A 21 2.06 10.01 -0.98
CA LEU A 21 1.72 9.82 -2.39
C LEU A 21 0.85 10.98 -2.91
N SER A 22 -0.14 11.42 -2.12
CA SER A 22 -0.98 12.59 -2.40
C SER A 22 -0.13 13.85 -2.56
N ALA A 23 0.81 14.10 -1.64
CA ALA A 23 1.70 15.25 -1.70
C ALA A 23 2.64 15.23 -2.93
N LEU A 24 3.15 14.06 -3.30
CA LEU A 24 4.04 13.90 -4.46
C LEU A 24 3.30 14.02 -5.79
N THR A 25 2.06 13.52 -5.86
CA THR A 25 1.28 13.45 -7.11
C THR A 25 0.33 14.63 -7.30
N GLY A 26 0.04 15.38 -6.23
CA GLY A 26 -1.04 16.38 -6.19
C GLY A 26 -2.45 15.78 -6.29
N LEU A 27 -2.60 14.45 -6.23
CA LEU A 27 -3.88 13.76 -6.34
C LEU A 27 -4.59 13.74 -4.98
N ASN A 28 -5.91 13.96 -4.99
CA ASN A 28 -6.72 13.83 -3.78
C ASN A 28 -7.03 12.36 -3.49
N LEU A 29 -6.16 11.72 -2.70
CA LEU A 29 -6.31 10.33 -2.27
C LEU A 29 -7.03 10.26 -0.92
N LYS A 30 -8.02 9.37 -0.80
CA LYS A 30 -8.76 9.12 0.45
C LYS A 30 -8.53 7.69 0.88
N LEU A 31 -8.33 7.49 2.19
CA LEU A 31 -8.20 6.18 2.80
C LEU A 31 -9.53 5.79 3.48
N SER A 32 -9.97 4.54 3.28
CA SER A 32 -10.98 3.93 4.14
C SER A 32 -10.35 3.36 5.41
N ILE A 33 -11.16 2.92 6.37
CA ILE A 33 -10.65 2.22 7.55
C ILE A 33 -9.96 0.92 7.09
N PRO A 34 -8.70 0.64 7.52
CA PRO A 34 -8.00 -0.56 7.13
C PRO A 34 -8.60 -1.80 7.82
N SER A 35 -8.61 -2.91 7.09
CA SER A 35 -8.95 -4.23 7.62
C SER A 35 -7.67 -5.01 7.91
N ILE A 36 -7.66 -5.76 9.01
CA ILE A 36 -6.52 -6.62 9.38
C ILE A 36 -6.89 -8.07 9.13
N CYS A 37 -5.96 -8.81 8.52
CA CYS A 37 -6.01 -10.26 8.40
C CYS A 37 -4.66 -10.84 8.85
N VAL A 38 -4.69 -11.99 9.50
CA VAL A 38 -3.50 -12.77 9.85
C VAL A 38 -3.71 -14.19 9.32
N ASP A 39 -2.98 -14.53 8.27
CA ASP A 39 -3.06 -15.81 7.59
C ASP A 39 -1.73 -16.09 6.85
N MET A 40 -1.60 -17.25 6.24
CA MET A 40 -0.51 -17.56 5.32
C MET A 40 -0.51 -16.56 4.16
N ALA A 41 0.68 -16.11 3.75
CA ALA A 41 0.84 -15.08 2.72
C ALA A 41 0.06 -15.39 1.42
N ALA A 42 0.03 -16.66 0.99
CA ALA A 42 -0.71 -17.09 -0.20
C ALA A 42 -2.23 -16.88 -0.05
N ALA A 43 -2.79 -17.12 1.14
CA ALA A 43 -4.20 -16.90 1.41
C ALA A 43 -4.55 -15.40 1.34
N ILE A 44 -3.73 -14.55 1.99
CA ILE A 44 -3.92 -13.09 1.98
C ILE A 44 -3.81 -12.52 0.56
N LEU A 45 -2.82 -12.95 -0.22
CA LEU A 45 -2.58 -12.43 -1.56
C LEU A 45 -3.54 -13.00 -2.61
N SER A 46 -4.11 -14.19 -2.39
CA SER A 46 -5.03 -14.81 -3.35
C SER A 46 -6.28 -13.97 -3.62
N VAL A 47 -6.85 -13.34 -2.59
CA VAL A 47 -8.06 -12.52 -2.71
C VAL A 47 -7.84 -11.32 -3.65
N PRO A 48 -6.87 -10.42 -3.40
CA PRO A 48 -6.61 -9.33 -4.33
C PRO A 48 -6.07 -9.82 -5.67
N ALA A 49 -5.30 -10.92 -5.73
CA ALA A 49 -4.84 -11.46 -7.02
C ALA A 49 -6.00 -11.94 -7.91
N VAL A 50 -7.02 -12.59 -7.33
CA VAL A 50 -8.22 -13.02 -8.09
C VAL A 50 -9.10 -11.82 -8.45
N GLN A 51 -9.31 -10.90 -7.51
CA GLN A 51 -10.18 -9.73 -7.70
C GLN A 51 -9.58 -8.70 -8.67
N PHE A 52 -8.31 -8.35 -8.50
CA PHE A 52 -7.63 -7.30 -9.25
C PHE A 52 -6.72 -7.83 -10.36
N GLY A 53 -6.48 -9.13 -10.45
CA GLY A 53 -5.73 -9.74 -11.56
C GLY A 53 -6.38 -9.56 -12.94
N HIS A 54 -7.66 -9.16 -12.98
CA HIS A 54 -8.36 -8.78 -14.20
C HIS A 54 -8.34 -7.26 -14.47
N ILE A 55 -7.90 -6.44 -13.50
CA ILE A 55 -8.14 -4.99 -13.43
C ILE A 55 -6.81 -4.19 -13.54
N GLY A 56 -5.64 -4.82 -13.56
CA GLY A 56 -4.39 -4.10 -13.77
C GLY A 56 -3.21 -5.02 -14.07
N GLU A 57 -2.31 -4.59 -14.96
CA GLU A 57 -1.09 -5.31 -15.32
C GLU A 57 0.09 -5.00 -14.39
N HIS A 58 -0.04 -3.97 -13.55
CA HIS A 58 1.07 -3.41 -12.78
C HIS A 58 0.72 -3.23 -11.31
N VAL A 59 1.68 -3.57 -10.45
CA VAL A 59 1.62 -3.38 -9.00
C VAL A 59 2.82 -2.53 -8.60
N ILE A 60 2.58 -1.55 -7.72
CA ILE A 60 3.66 -0.80 -7.10
C ILE A 60 4.01 -1.53 -5.80
N PHE A 61 5.24 -2.06 -5.75
CA PHE A 61 5.79 -2.72 -4.57
C PHE A 61 6.79 -1.80 -3.89
N ILE A 62 6.61 -1.57 -2.59
CA ILE A 62 7.50 -0.73 -1.78
C ILE A 62 7.95 -1.54 -0.57
N GLU A 63 9.23 -1.86 -0.53
CA GLU A 63 9.88 -2.42 0.65
C GLU A 63 10.37 -1.28 1.56
N THR A 64 10.08 -1.38 2.86
CA THR A 64 10.48 -0.40 3.86
C THR A 64 11.21 -1.07 5.00
N GLN A 65 12.37 -0.51 5.34
CA GLN A 65 13.13 -0.93 6.52
C GLN A 65 12.88 0.01 7.69
N PHE A 66 12.35 -0.53 8.77
CA PHE A 66 12.26 0.13 10.05
C PHE A 66 13.48 -0.26 10.88
N VAL A 67 14.25 0.74 11.33
CA VAL A 67 15.48 0.54 12.10
C VAL A 67 15.35 1.28 13.43
N GLU A 68 15.51 0.54 14.53
CA GLU A 68 15.54 1.09 15.88
C GLU A 68 16.66 0.42 16.68
N ASN A 69 17.73 1.18 16.99
CA ASN A 69 18.94 0.66 17.60
C ASN A 69 19.53 -0.53 16.80
N ASN A 70 19.59 -1.72 17.41
CA ASN A 70 20.05 -2.95 16.76
C ASN A 70 18.88 -3.82 16.23
N LYS A 71 17.66 -3.31 16.20
CA LYS A 71 16.49 -4.01 15.67
C LYS A 71 16.17 -3.50 14.27
N GLN A 72 15.88 -4.42 13.37
CA GLN A 72 15.48 -4.14 12.01
C GLN A 72 14.24 -4.95 11.68
N ILE A 73 13.24 -4.28 11.10
CA ILE A 73 12.00 -4.89 10.64
C ILE A 73 11.83 -4.47 9.17
N THR A 74 11.60 -5.45 8.30
CA THR A 74 11.22 -5.19 6.91
C THR A 74 9.69 -5.21 6.85
N GLY A 75 9.12 -4.20 6.19
CA GLY A 75 7.71 -4.11 5.88
C GLY A 75 7.51 -3.98 4.37
N ASP A 76 6.48 -4.65 3.89
CA ASP A 76 6.14 -4.72 2.48
C ASP A 76 4.80 -4.03 2.22
N LEU A 77 4.78 -3.08 1.30
CA LEU A 77 3.56 -2.43 0.83
C LEU A 77 3.31 -2.81 -0.62
N PHE A 78 2.12 -3.37 -0.88
CA PHE A 78 1.60 -3.59 -2.22
C PHE A 78 0.50 -2.58 -2.50
N LEU A 79 0.70 -1.76 -3.53
CA LEU A 79 -0.32 -0.86 -4.06
C LEU A 79 -0.76 -1.39 -5.42
N ILE A 80 -2.02 -1.85 -5.48
CA ILE A 80 -2.63 -2.42 -6.69
C ILE A 80 -3.60 -1.37 -7.26
N PRO A 81 -3.16 -0.56 -8.23
CA PRO A 81 -4.02 0.44 -8.86
C PRO A 81 -5.06 -0.22 -9.79
N GLU A 82 -6.24 0.39 -9.89
CA GLU A 82 -7.20 0.06 -10.93
C GLU A 82 -6.71 0.47 -12.33
N VAL A 83 -7.33 -0.05 -13.39
CA VAL A 83 -7.04 0.28 -14.80
C VAL A 83 -6.91 1.79 -14.98
N GLY A 84 -5.80 2.23 -15.57
CA GLY A 84 -5.53 3.65 -15.86
C GLY A 84 -5.12 4.49 -14.64
N SER A 85 -5.23 3.99 -13.41
CA SER A 85 -4.76 4.71 -12.22
C SER A 85 -3.24 4.69 -12.09
N PHE A 86 -2.59 3.61 -12.52
CA PHE A 86 -1.13 3.52 -12.57
C PHE A 86 -0.53 4.62 -13.46
N GLU A 87 -1.07 4.78 -14.67
CA GLU A 87 -0.62 5.80 -15.62
C GLU A 87 -0.85 7.22 -15.08
N LYS A 88 -1.99 7.48 -14.43
CA LYS A 88 -2.26 8.77 -13.75
C LYS A 88 -1.21 9.07 -12.69
N ILE A 89 -0.86 8.10 -11.84
CA ILE A 89 0.16 8.28 -10.80
C ILE A 89 1.51 8.60 -11.43
N LEU A 90 1.96 7.84 -12.43
CA LEU A 90 3.25 8.07 -13.09
C LEU A 90 3.31 9.42 -13.81
N LYS A 91 2.22 9.82 -14.47
CA LYS A 91 2.13 11.12 -15.13
C LYS A 91 2.17 12.27 -14.13
N SER A 92 1.48 12.14 -13.01
CA SER A 92 1.54 13.10 -11.89
C SER A 92 2.94 13.22 -11.29
N LEU A 93 3.72 12.14 -11.28
CA LEU A 93 5.11 12.15 -10.82
C LEU A 93 6.11 12.66 -11.88
N GLY A 94 5.65 12.98 -13.10
CA GLY A 94 6.50 13.43 -14.20
C GLY A 94 7.39 12.34 -14.80
N VAL A 95 7.08 11.06 -14.56
CA VAL A 95 7.85 9.91 -15.08
C VAL A 95 7.51 9.64 -16.55
N ILE A 96 6.26 9.89 -16.93
CA ILE A 96 5.75 9.74 -18.31
C ILE A 96 5.06 11.03 -18.73
N GLY A 97 5.28 11.44 -19.99
CA GLY A 97 4.72 12.68 -20.59
C GLY A 97 3.43 12.44 -21.34
#